data_AF-A0ABD3NR73-F1
#
_entry.id   AF-A0ABD3NR73-F1
#
_cell.length_a   1.000
_cell.length_b   1.000
_cell.length_c   1.000
_cell.angle_alpha   90.00
_cell.angle_beta   90.00
_cell.angle_gamma   90.00
#
_symmetry.space_group_name_H-M   'P 1'
#
loop_
_entity.id
_entity.type
_entity.pdbx_description
1 polymer ?
#
loop_
_entity_poly.entity_id
_entity_poly.type
_entity_poly.pdbx_seq_one_letter_code
_entity_poly.pdbx_strand_id
1 'polypeptide(L)'
;MLRSVSSSLVRSAVRAGPTTSASCPSVSALPSSTVGASRAMTILSKESKEEFKNQNYSARMAKTRRPVSPHVTIYSFPIAALTSITTRVTGCALSFGCAGLSIVEIFGGSGAALSLMQDIGGSGALVACGAKFSVAFPLVYHYLGGVRHFVWDAKPDLLTNVDVEKASYGLVGASVLISTVAMAL
;
A
#
# COMPACT_ATOMS: atom_id res chain seq x y z
N MET A 1 -26.36 42.94 -31.32
CA MET A 1 -27.20 42.11 -32.22
C MET A 1 -26.98 40.66 -31.79
N LEU A 2 -27.67 40.14 -30.78
CA LEU A 2 -29.04 39.57 -30.76
C LEU A 2 -29.31 38.51 -31.85
N ARG A 3 -29.32 37.24 -31.42
CA ARG A 3 -30.38 36.21 -31.56
C ARG A 3 -29.76 34.86 -31.17
N SER A 4 -30.20 34.10 -30.16
CA SER A 4 -31.52 33.63 -29.72
C SER A 4 -31.68 32.13 -30.01
N VAL A 5 -31.64 31.35 -28.93
CA VAL A 5 -32.59 30.28 -28.53
C VAL A 5 -32.98 29.21 -29.56
N SER A 6 -32.76 27.91 -29.25
CA SER A 6 -33.88 27.01 -28.93
C SER A 6 -33.45 25.62 -28.42
N SER A 7 -33.98 25.29 -27.24
CA SER A 7 -34.12 23.98 -26.63
C SER A 7 -35.05 23.05 -27.42
N SER A 8 -34.86 21.73 -27.31
CA SER A 8 -35.92 20.75 -27.56
C SER A 8 -35.78 19.56 -26.61
N LEU A 9 -36.76 19.45 -25.72
CA LEU A 9 -37.14 18.26 -24.98
C LEU A 9 -37.63 17.19 -25.96
N VAL A 10 -37.32 15.92 -25.70
CA VAL A 10 -38.23 14.80 -26.01
C VAL A 10 -38.27 13.82 -24.84
N ARG A 11 -39.51 13.54 -24.40
CA ARG A 11 -39.92 12.64 -23.33
C ARG A 11 -39.88 11.17 -23.78
N SER A 12 -39.61 10.30 -22.79
CA SER A 12 -40.31 9.05 -22.44
C SER A 12 -40.72 8.06 -23.53
N ALA A 13 -40.27 6.82 -23.36
CA ALA A 13 -41.04 5.64 -23.75
C ALA A 13 -40.85 4.52 -22.71
N VAL A 14 -41.85 4.39 -21.85
CA VAL A 14 -42.14 3.22 -21.02
C VAL A 14 -42.54 2.08 -21.96
N ARG A 15 -41.93 0.90 -21.81
CA ARG A 15 -42.38 -0.33 -22.47
C ARG A 15 -42.87 -1.32 -21.41
N ALA A 16 -44.14 -1.72 -21.55
CA ALA A 16 -44.83 -2.68 -20.71
C ALA A 16 -44.84 -4.09 -21.33
N GLY A 17 -44.91 -5.11 -20.47
CA GLY A 17 -45.36 -6.48 -20.75
C GLY A 17 -44.52 -7.57 -20.06
N PRO A 18 -45.03 -8.81 -19.87
CA PRO A 18 -46.40 -9.26 -19.71
C PRO A 18 -46.66 -9.95 -18.35
N THR A 19 -47.94 -10.13 -18.05
CA THR A 19 -48.52 -10.79 -16.88
C THR A 19 -48.37 -12.32 -16.92
N THR A 20 -47.83 -12.92 -15.85
CA THR A 20 -48.07 -14.31 -15.50
C THR A 20 -48.37 -14.42 -14.01
N SER A 21 -49.57 -14.91 -13.73
CA SER A 21 -50.13 -15.18 -12.40
C SER A 21 -49.38 -16.31 -11.69
N ALA A 22 -48.86 -16.04 -10.50
CA ALA A 22 -48.48 -17.06 -9.54
C ALA A 22 -48.97 -16.65 -8.15
N SER A 23 -49.65 -17.60 -7.52
CA SER A 23 -50.38 -17.57 -6.25
C SER A 23 -49.57 -17.05 -5.06
N CYS A 24 -50.19 -16.18 -4.26
CA CYS A 24 -49.69 -15.68 -2.98
C CYS A 24 -49.77 -16.76 -1.89
N PRO A 25 -48.71 -17.00 -1.09
CA PRO A 25 -48.86 -17.48 0.26
C PRO A 25 -49.08 -16.30 1.21
N SER A 26 -50.02 -16.46 2.14
CA SER A 26 -50.33 -15.53 3.22
C SER A 26 -49.09 -15.29 4.09
N VAL A 27 -48.53 -14.08 4.05
CA VAL A 27 -47.44 -13.65 4.94
C VAL A 27 -48.07 -12.87 6.09
N SER A 28 -48.00 -13.48 7.26
CA SER A 28 -48.33 -12.93 8.56
C SER A 28 -47.61 -11.59 8.83
N ALA A 29 -48.33 -10.69 9.49
CA ALA A 29 -47.95 -9.31 9.78
C ALA A 29 -46.56 -9.17 10.42
N LEU A 30 -45.72 -8.30 9.83
CA LEU A 30 -44.51 -7.77 10.44
C LEU A 30 -44.84 -6.44 11.14
N PRO A 31 -44.34 -6.19 12.36
CA PRO A 31 -44.58 -4.94 13.07
C PRO A 31 -43.88 -3.77 12.37
N SER A 32 -44.61 -2.64 12.26
CA SER A 32 -44.11 -1.34 11.79
C SER A 32 -42.77 -1.00 12.43
N SER A 33 -41.72 -1.00 11.62
CA SER A 33 -40.44 -0.41 12.01
C SER A 33 -40.61 1.10 12.07
N THR A 34 -40.54 1.61 13.29
CA THR A 34 -40.59 3.02 13.65
C THR A 34 -39.68 3.85 12.74
N VAL A 35 -40.29 4.87 12.15
CA VAL A 35 -39.68 5.96 11.39
C VAL A 35 -38.41 6.45 12.08
N GLY A 36 -37.34 6.58 11.29
CA GLY A 36 -36.01 6.95 11.75
C GLY A 36 -36.00 8.21 12.62
N ALA A 37 -35.25 8.13 13.71
CA ALA A 37 -34.89 9.28 14.52
C ALA A 37 -34.21 10.33 13.63
N SER A 38 -34.94 11.40 13.31
CA SER A 38 -34.36 12.63 12.78
C SER A 38 -33.24 13.05 13.72
N ARG A 39 -32.00 13.03 13.25
CA ARG A 39 -30.85 13.50 14.02
C ARG A 39 -31.11 14.94 14.40
N ALA A 40 -31.45 15.18 15.66
CA ALA A 40 -31.55 16.51 16.22
C ALA A 40 -30.21 17.21 15.95
N MET A 41 -30.24 18.28 15.15
CA MET A 41 -29.08 19.14 14.93
C MET A 41 -28.87 19.89 16.25
N THR A 42 -28.08 19.30 17.15
CA THR A 42 -27.76 19.91 18.44
C THR A 42 -26.97 21.17 18.14
N ILE A 43 -27.54 22.34 18.46
CA ILE A 43 -26.83 23.61 18.40
C ILE A 43 -25.63 23.48 19.34
N LEU A 44 -24.42 23.53 18.77
CA LEU A 44 -23.16 23.38 19.49
C LEU A 44 -23.11 24.47 20.57
N SER A 45 -23.21 24.07 21.85
CA SER A 45 -23.07 24.99 22.98
C SER A 45 -21.70 25.66 22.96
N LYS A 46 -21.58 26.89 23.48
CA LYS A 46 -20.29 27.62 23.49
C LYS A 46 -19.17 26.79 24.13
N GLU A 47 -19.47 26.04 25.18
CA GLU A 47 -18.53 25.13 25.86
C GLU A 47 -18.10 23.97 24.96
N SER A 48 -19.04 23.29 24.29
CA SER A 48 -18.70 22.20 23.35
C SER A 48 -17.93 22.70 22.13
N LYS A 49 -18.08 23.97 21.74
CA LYS A 49 -17.31 24.61 20.68
C LYS A 49 -15.88 24.89 21.09
N GLU A 50 -15.65 25.39 22.30
CA GLU A 50 -14.30 25.61 22.82
C GLU A 50 -13.58 24.28 23.09
N GLU A 51 -14.29 23.26 23.59
CA GLU A 51 -13.76 21.90 23.69
C GLU A 51 -13.42 21.31 22.31
N PHE A 52 -14.27 21.53 21.30
CA PHE A 52 -14.02 21.09 19.92
C PHE A 52 -12.79 21.77 19.28
N LYS A 53 -12.50 23.03 19.61
CA LYS A 53 -11.29 23.72 19.15
C LYS A 53 -10.03 23.19 19.84
N ASN A 54 -10.13 22.82 21.11
CA ASN A 54 -9.00 22.35 21.91
C ASN A 54 -8.68 20.85 21.73
N GLN A 55 -9.53 20.10 21.00
CA GLN A 55 -9.28 18.67 20.73
C GLN A 55 -8.47 18.45 19.44
N ASN A 56 -7.47 17.57 19.55
CA ASN A 56 -6.70 17.10 18.40
C ASN A 56 -7.62 16.46 17.35
N TYR A 57 -7.35 16.71 16.06
CA TYR A 57 -8.16 16.23 14.93
C TYR A 57 -8.40 14.72 14.99
N SER A 58 -7.37 13.93 15.32
CA SER A 58 -7.47 12.47 15.43
C SER A 58 -8.47 12.04 16.50
N ALA A 59 -8.43 12.66 17.69
CA ALA A 59 -9.37 12.39 18.78
C ALA A 59 -10.81 12.74 18.39
N ARG A 60 -11.01 13.85 17.66
CA ARG A 60 -12.34 14.24 17.15
C ARG A 60 -12.89 13.24 16.13
N MET A 61 -12.05 12.77 15.21
CA MET A 61 -12.46 11.82 14.19
C MET A 61 -12.76 10.43 14.78
N ALA A 62 -11.97 9.98 15.76
CA ALA A 62 -12.21 8.72 16.47
C ALA A 62 -13.58 8.70 17.18
N LYS A 63 -13.98 9.81 17.83
CA LYS A 63 -15.32 9.96 18.44
C LYS A 63 -16.46 9.86 17.43
N THR A 64 -16.22 10.25 16.18
CA THR A 64 -17.27 10.31 15.14
C THR A 64 -17.54 8.94 14.50
N ARG A 65 -16.71 7.92 14.76
CA ARG A 65 -16.82 6.54 14.20
C ARG A 65 -17.05 6.52 12.68
N ARG A 66 -16.45 7.47 11.96
CA ARG A 66 -16.51 7.48 10.48
C ARG A 66 -15.57 6.40 9.95
N PRO A 67 -16.00 5.61 8.95
CA PRO A 67 -15.10 4.68 8.30
C PRO A 67 -14.00 5.44 7.56
N VAL A 68 -12.80 4.87 7.55
CA VAL A 68 -11.69 5.37 6.74
C VAL A 68 -11.89 4.91 5.31
N SER A 69 -11.69 5.79 4.33
CA SER A 69 -11.77 5.42 2.92
C SER A 69 -10.72 4.34 2.59
N PRO A 70 -11.05 3.35 1.74
CA PRO A 70 -10.06 2.40 1.26
C PRO A 70 -8.94 3.16 0.53
N HIS A 71 -7.68 2.76 0.73
CA HIS A 71 -6.51 3.46 0.17
C HIS A 71 -5.55 2.48 -0.50
N VAL A 72 -4.90 1.57 0.24
CA VAL A 72 -3.98 0.57 -0.35
C VAL A 72 -4.69 -0.36 -1.33
N THR A 73 -5.94 -0.71 -1.05
CA THR A 73 -6.69 -1.71 -1.83
C THR A 73 -7.23 -1.19 -3.15
N ILE A 74 -7.33 0.12 -3.35
CA ILE A 74 -7.89 0.74 -4.56
C ILE A 74 -6.87 1.56 -5.35
N TYR A 75 -5.67 1.78 -4.80
CA TYR A 75 -4.65 2.61 -5.43
C TYR A 75 -3.88 1.82 -6.50
N SER A 76 -3.70 2.42 -7.67
CA SER A 76 -2.84 1.88 -8.73
C SER A 76 -1.39 2.29 -8.46
N PHE A 77 -0.53 1.32 -8.15
CA PHE A 77 0.85 1.60 -7.76
C PHE A 77 1.74 1.92 -8.97
N PRO A 78 2.34 3.12 -9.05
CA PRO A 78 3.38 3.39 -10.03
C PRO A 78 4.68 2.66 -9.65
N ILE A 79 5.55 2.41 -10.63
CA ILE A 79 6.83 1.73 -10.39
C ILE A 79 7.69 2.46 -9.35
N ALA A 80 7.62 3.79 -9.31
CA ALA A 80 8.28 4.62 -8.29
C ALA A 80 7.87 4.23 -6.86
N ALA A 81 6.57 4.06 -6.61
CA ALA A 81 6.06 3.65 -5.30
C ALA A 81 6.49 2.23 -4.93
N LEU A 82 6.42 1.29 -5.88
CA LEU A 82 6.89 -0.07 -5.66
C LEU A 82 8.38 -0.10 -5.30
N THR A 83 9.23 0.61 -6.04
CA THR A 83 10.67 0.64 -5.74
C THR A 83 10.99 1.27 -4.39
N SER A 84 10.20 2.25 -3.94
CA SER A 84 10.32 2.81 -2.59
C SER A 84 9.98 1.79 -1.52
N ILE A 85 8.88 1.05 -1.68
CA ILE A 85 8.49 -0.04 -0.76
C ILE A 85 9.58 -1.13 -0.74
N THR A 86 10.06 -1.57 -1.90
CA THR A 86 11.11 -2.59 -1.99
C THR A 86 12.41 -2.12 -1.31
N THR A 87 12.78 -0.85 -1.42
CA THR A 87 13.97 -0.31 -0.73
C THR A 87 13.81 -0.39 0.79
N ARG A 88 12.60 -0.16 1.32
CA ARG A 88 12.32 -0.32 2.76
C ARG A 88 12.36 -1.78 3.18
N VAL A 89 11.70 -2.66 2.43
CA VAL A 89 11.63 -4.10 2.72
C VAL A 89 13.03 -4.72 2.70
N THR A 90 13.86 -4.39 1.70
CA THR A 90 15.25 -4.86 1.62
C THR A 90 16.10 -4.36 2.79
N GLY A 91 15.92 -3.11 3.23
CA GLY A 91 16.59 -2.56 4.41
C GLY A 91 16.19 -3.27 5.72
N CYS A 92 14.89 -3.56 5.88
CA CYS A 92 14.41 -4.37 7.00
C CYS A 92 14.98 -5.79 6.95
N ALA A 93 14.95 -6.44 5.79
CA ALA A 93 15.48 -7.80 5.60
C ALA A 93 16.98 -7.89 5.95
N LEU A 94 17.79 -6.92 5.53
CA LEU A 94 19.21 -6.84 5.90
C LEU A 94 19.40 -6.66 7.41
N SER A 95 18.63 -5.76 8.03
CA SER A 95 18.69 -5.53 9.48
C SER A 95 18.37 -6.81 10.26
N PHE A 96 17.30 -7.52 9.87
CA PHE A 96 16.93 -8.81 10.48
C PHE A 96 17.95 -9.90 10.19
N GLY A 97 18.56 -9.92 8.99
CA GLY A 97 19.64 -10.84 8.64
C GLY A 97 20.87 -10.67 9.53
N CYS A 98 21.36 -9.43 9.70
CA CYS A 98 22.48 -9.12 10.58
C CYS A 98 22.17 -9.47 12.06
N ALA A 99 20.98 -9.13 12.54
CA ALA A 99 20.55 -9.48 13.89
C ALA A 99 20.45 -11.00 14.06
N GLY A 100 19.91 -11.72 13.08
CA GLY A 100 19.79 -13.17 13.08
C GLY A 100 21.15 -13.87 13.15
N LEU A 101 22.12 -13.44 12.33
CA LEU A 101 23.49 -13.97 12.39
C LEU A 101 24.15 -13.71 13.75
N SER A 102 23.91 -12.53 14.33
CA SER A 102 24.42 -12.18 15.66
C SER A 102 23.81 -13.07 16.75
N ILE A 103 22.51 -13.36 16.67
CA ILE A 103 21.82 -14.27 17.59
C ILE A 103 22.38 -15.69 17.46
N VAL A 104 22.55 -16.20 16.24
CA VAL A 104 23.13 -17.54 15.99
C VAL A 104 24.51 -17.65 16.63
N GLU A 105 25.36 -16.64 16.50
CA GLU A 105 26.69 -16.65 17.10
C GLU A 105 26.65 -16.60 18.64
N ILE A 106 25.80 -15.74 19.21
CA ILE A 106 25.68 -15.58 20.67
C ILE A 106 25.19 -16.87 21.35
N PHE A 107 24.23 -17.57 20.75
CA PHE A 107 23.64 -18.79 21.33
C PHE A 107 24.31 -20.08 20.88
N GLY A 108 24.89 -20.10 19.68
CA GLY A 108 25.56 -21.28 19.10
C GLY A 108 27.04 -21.39 19.47
N GLY A 109 27.64 -20.32 19.98
CA GLY A 109 29.07 -20.26 20.30
C GLY A 109 29.93 -19.86 19.10
N SER A 110 31.23 -19.70 19.36
CA SER A 110 32.19 -19.20 18.36
C SER A 110 32.22 -20.09 17.12
N GLY A 111 31.95 -19.50 15.96
CA GLY A 111 31.95 -20.17 14.66
C GLY A 111 30.62 -20.82 14.27
N ALA A 112 29.57 -20.75 15.09
CA ALA A 112 28.28 -21.34 14.77
C ALA A 112 27.64 -20.72 13.52
N ALA A 113 27.75 -19.40 13.35
CA ALA A 113 27.27 -18.74 12.14
C ALA A 113 28.05 -19.18 10.89
N LEU A 114 29.37 -19.39 11.04
CA LEU A 114 30.22 -19.84 9.93
C LEU A 114 29.88 -21.28 9.51
N SER A 115 29.71 -22.19 10.47
CA SER A 115 29.30 -23.56 10.21
C SER A 115 27.94 -23.62 9.51
N LEU A 116 26.97 -22.81 9.96
CA LEU A 116 25.67 -22.70 9.29
C LEU A 116 25.80 -22.26 7.83
N MET A 117 26.66 -21.27 7.55
CA MET A 117 26.91 -20.82 6.18
C MET A 117 27.57 -21.92 5.33
N GLN A 118 28.49 -22.69 5.90
CA GLN A 118 29.14 -23.82 5.22
C GLN A 118 28.15 -24.94 4.90
N ASP A 119 27.26 -25.27 5.84
CA ASP A 119 26.22 -26.28 5.65
C ASP A 119 25.26 -25.89 4.52
N ILE A 120 24.82 -24.62 4.51
CA ILE A 120 23.97 -24.08 3.43
C ILE A 120 24.72 -24.11 2.09
N GLY A 121 26.00 -23.75 2.07
CA GLY A 121 26.85 -23.81 0.88
C GLY A 121 27.05 -25.24 0.35
N GLY A 122 27.09 -26.24 1.24
CA GLY A 122 27.26 -27.65 0.91
C GLY A 122 25.96 -28.39 0.52
N SER A 123 24.79 -27.82 0.81
CA SER A 123 23.47 -28.46 0.62
C SER A 123 23.01 -28.64 -0.84
N GLY A 124 23.80 -28.17 -1.81
CA GLY A 124 23.58 -28.34 -3.25
C GLY A 124 23.47 -27.01 -4.00
N ALA A 125 23.72 -27.05 -5.32
CA ALA A 125 23.86 -25.85 -6.14
C ALA A 125 22.65 -24.92 -6.10
N LEU A 126 21.42 -25.46 -6.12
CA LEU A 126 20.21 -24.63 -6.08
C LEU A 126 20.06 -23.87 -4.76
N VAL A 127 20.30 -24.54 -3.63
CA VAL A 127 20.18 -23.92 -2.30
C VAL A 127 21.31 -22.94 -2.07
N ALA A 128 22.54 -23.29 -2.44
CA ALA A 128 23.70 -22.40 -2.33
C ALA A 128 23.53 -21.13 -3.18
N CYS A 129 23.12 -21.27 -4.45
CA CYS A 129 22.85 -20.12 -5.33
C CYS A 129 21.69 -19.27 -4.81
N GLY A 130 20.60 -19.90 -4.36
CA GLY A 130 19.47 -19.19 -3.77
C GLY A 130 19.85 -18.41 -2.52
N ALA A 131 20.68 -18.98 -1.64
CA ALA A 131 21.18 -18.32 -0.44
C ALA A 131 22.14 -17.16 -0.76
N LYS A 132 23.05 -17.32 -1.73
CA LYS A 132 23.91 -16.23 -2.20
C LYS A 132 23.07 -15.08 -2.77
N PHE A 133 22.09 -15.40 -3.62
CA PHE A 133 21.23 -14.39 -4.23
C PHE A 133 20.33 -13.68 -3.19
N SER A 134 19.80 -14.41 -2.21
CA SER A 134 18.91 -13.83 -1.17
C SER A 134 19.63 -12.82 -0.28
N VAL A 135 20.95 -12.88 -0.16
CA VAL A 135 21.78 -11.88 0.52
C VAL A 135 22.25 -10.79 -0.45
N ALA A 136 22.73 -11.17 -1.64
CA ALA A 136 23.27 -10.23 -2.61
C ALA A 136 22.21 -9.24 -3.13
N PHE A 137 21.01 -9.73 -3.47
CA PHE A 137 19.94 -8.91 -4.03
C PHE A 137 19.48 -7.77 -3.11
N PRO A 138 19.03 -8.02 -1.86
CA PRO A 138 18.61 -6.93 -0.99
C PRO A 138 19.75 -5.97 -0.66
N LEU A 139 20.99 -6.45 -0.55
CA LEU A 139 22.16 -5.61 -0.30
C LEU A 139 22.38 -4.61 -1.44
N VAL A 140 22.46 -5.09 -2.68
CA VAL A 140 22.67 -4.26 -3.86
C VAL A 140 21.48 -3.33 -4.10
N TYR A 141 20.26 -3.86 -4.01
CA TYR A 141 19.05 -3.09 -4.24
C TYR A 141 18.90 -1.96 -3.22
N HIS A 142 19.12 -2.24 -1.94
CA HIS A 142 19.03 -1.23 -0.88
C HIS A 142 20.10 -0.16 -1.04
N TYR A 143 21.33 -0.55 -1.38
CA TYR A 143 22.43 0.40 -1.59
C TYR A 143 22.17 1.34 -2.77
N LEU A 144 21.83 0.79 -3.95
CA LEU A 144 21.52 1.60 -5.13
C LEU A 144 20.27 2.45 -4.94
N GLY A 145 19.25 1.92 -4.24
CA GLY A 145 18.07 2.68 -3.84
C GLY A 145 18.43 3.85 -2.93
N GLY A 146 19.31 3.64 -1.96
CA GLY A 146 19.85 4.68 -1.09
C GLY A 146 20.61 5.76 -1.87
N VAL A 147 21.48 5.38 -2.81
CA VAL A 147 22.18 6.33 -3.69
C VAL A 147 21.19 7.16 -4.50
N ARG A 148 20.16 6.52 -5.06
CA ARG A 148 19.09 7.23 -5.80
C ARG A 148 18.38 8.25 -4.92
N HIS A 149 18.02 7.88 -3.69
CA HIS A 149 17.40 8.80 -2.73
C HIS A 149 18.32 9.96 -2.36
N PHE A 150 19.60 9.68 -2.12
CA PHE A 150 20.60 10.71 -1.85
C PHE A 150 20.76 11.69 -3.02
N VAL A 151 20.74 11.19 -4.27
CA VAL A 151 20.78 12.03 -5.47
C VAL A 151 19.54 12.92 -5.56
N TRP A 152 18.35 12.41 -5.23
CA TRP A 152 17.12 13.20 -5.22
C TRP A 152 17.12 14.27 -4.12
N ASP A 153 17.70 13.99 -2.96
CA ASP A 153 17.85 14.98 -1.89
C ASP A 153 18.84 16.08 -2.28
N ALA A 154 19.93 15.73 -2.99
CA ALA A 154 20.94 16.67 -3.45
C ALA A 154 20.50 17.48 -4.70
N LYS A 155 19.64 16.90 -5.55
CA LYS A 155 19.17 17.50 -6.81
C LYS A 155 17.67 17.27 -6.97
N PRO A 156 16.83 18.10 -6.32
CA PRO A 156 15.37 17.98 -6.40
C PRO A 156 14.82 18.21 -7.81
N ASP A 157 15.58 18.90 -8.68
CA ASP A 157 15.20 19.14 -10.08
C ASP A 157 15.04 17.83 -10.89
N LEU A 158 15.62 16.72 -10.43
CA LEU A 158 15.51 15.40 -11.06
C LEU A 158 14.22 14.64 -10.66
N LEU A 159 13.37 15.22 -9.80
CA LEU A 159 12.09 14.63 -9.38
C LEU A 159 10.97 14.88 -10.41
N THR A 160 11.28 14.69 -11.69
CA THR A 160 10.28 14.67 -12.76
C THR A 160 9.70 13.27 -12.90
N ASN A 161 8.43 13.14 -13.31
CA ASN A 161 7.79 11.83 -13.49
C ASN A 161 8.57 10.93 -14.46
N VAL A 162 9.17 11.51 -15.50
CA VAL A 162 9.92 10.79 -16.52
C VAL A 162 11.26 10.29 -15.98
N ASP A 163 11.98 11.11 -15.22
CA ASP A 163 13.30 10.75 -14.70
C ASP A 163 13.19 9.77 -13.54
N VAL A 164 12.18 9.94 -12.68
CA VAL A 164 11.88 9.00 -11.59
C VAL A 164 11.53 7.62 -12.13
N GLU A 165 10.72 7.54 -13.19
CA GLU A 165 10.36 6.27 -13.81
C GLU A 165 11.58 5.55 -14.41
N LYS A 166 12.40 6.27 -15.18
CA LYS A 166 13.66 5.73 -15.74
C LYS A 166 14.62 5.26 -14.67
N ALA A 167 14.80 6.06 -13.61
CA ALA A 167 15.66 5.70 -12.49
C ALA A 167 15.14 4.47 -11.73
N SER A 168 13.82 4.30 -11.62
CA SER A 168 13.21 3.11 -11.02
C SER A 168 13.44 1.84 -11.84
N TYR A 169 13.29 1.88 -13.16
CA TYR A 169 13.63 0.75 -14.02
C TYR A 169 15.13 0.44 -14.00
N GLY A 170 15.97 1.48 -14.05
CA GLY A 170 17.42 1.35 -13.93
C GLY A 170 17.85 0.71 -12.62
N LEU A 171 17.24 1.10 -11.50
CA LEU A 171 17.49 0.50 -10.18
C LEU A 171 17.20 -1.00 -10.18
N VAL A 172 16.01 -1.40 -10.64
CA VAL A 172 15.59 -2.81 -10.66
C VAL A 172 16.52 -3.62 -11.57
N GLY A 173 16.77 -3.14 -12.80
CA GLY A 173 17.62 -3.82 -13.76
C GLY A 173 19.06 -3.97 -13.28
N ALA A 174 19.68 -2.89 -12.80
CA ALA A 174 21.04 -2.92 -12.28
C ALA A 174 21.16 -3.84 -11.07
N SER A 175 20.19 -3.83 -10.17
CA SER A 175 20.22 -4.68 -8.97
C SER A 175 20.15 -6.16 -9.32
N VAL A 176 19.27 -6.56 -10.25
CA VAL A 176 19.17 -7.96 -10.71
C VAL A 176 20.46 -8.39 -11.40
N LEU A 177 21.01 -7.55 -12.28
CA LEU A 177 22.23 -7.87 -13.02
C LEU A 177 23.44 -8.02 -12.09
N ILE A 178 23.67 -7.07 -11.19
CA ILE A 178 24.80 -7.14 -10.26
C ILE A 178 24.66 -8.33 -9.31
N SER A 179 23.45 -8.63 -8.84
CA SER A 179 23.21 -9.73 -7.91
C SER A 179 23.36 -11.11 -8.55
N THR A 180 22.99 -11.24 -9.82
CA THR A 180 23.21 -12.48 -10.59
C THR A 180 24.70 -12.72 -10.85
N VAL A 181 25.47 -11.67 -11.14
CA VAL A 181 26.94 -11.77 -11.22
C VAL A 181 27.54 -12.14 -9.85
N ALA A 182 27.09 -11.51 -8.77
CA ALA A 182 27.57 -11.79 -7.42
C ALA A 182 27.29 -13.24 -6.97
N MET A 183 26.19 -13.83 -7.42
CA MET A 183 25.86 -15.23 -7.15
C MET A 183 26.80 -16.22 -7.87
N ALA A 184 27.32 -15.83 -9.05
CA ALA A 184 28.18 -16.67 -9.87
C ALA A 184 29.65 -16.71 -9.37
N LEU A 185 30.05 -15.76 -8.53
CA LEU A 185 31.34 -15.71 -7.85
C LEU A 185 31.33 -16.60 -6.59
#